data_AF-A0A9D9DHU1-F1
#
_entry.id   AF-A0A9D9DHU1-F1
#
_cell.length_a   1.000
_cell.length_b   1.000
_cell.length_c   1.000
_cell.angle_alpha   90.00
_cell.angle_beta   90.00
_cell.angle_gamma   90.00
#
_symmetry.space_group_name_H-M   'P 1'
#
loop_
_entity.id
_entity.type
_entity.pdbx_description
1 polymer ?
#
loop_
_entity_poly.entity_id
_entity_poly.type
_entity_poly.pdbx_seq_one_letter_code
_entity_poly.pdbx_strand_id
1 'polypeptide(L)'
;MEKKTLNDLVREEAKKNVSRYNFAKDKELKILHHNICKKLVEISDNNNFPMGVLVYIAIGTNAHRPCVFEKGYTKINEQKTERVIALCDIFAKKFGEETRTNDRLVHAVSRYVDLCGGGVLKFRQLVNSMSDKDFNMRKIKTAKQLAKLLCGDEAEYSKGGYIVTVNKPTRHMKK
;
A
#
# COMPACT_ATOMS: atom_id res chain seq x y z
N MET A 1 10.08 -5.74 28.89
CA MET A 1 10.61 -5.74 27.52
C MET A 1 9.77 -4.78 26.69
N GLU A 2 10.38 -3.80 26.04
CA GLU A 2 9.66 -2.99 25.04
C GLU A 2 9.15 -3.89 23.91
N LYS A 3 7.94 -3.60 23.44
CA LYS A 3 7.33 -4.34 22.34
C LYS A 3 7.93 -3.85 21.03
N LYS A 4 8.73 -4.68 20.36
CA LYS A 4 9.33 -4.36 19.06
C LYS A 4 8.27 -3.96 18.04
N THR A 5 8.53 -2.91 17.26
CA THR A 5 7.65 -2.47 16.18
C THR A 5 7.82 -3.37 14.96
N LEU A 6 6.87 -3.31 14.01
CA LEU A 6 7.03 -4.05 12.75
C LEU A 6 8.27 -3.59 11.96
N ASN A 7 8.64 -2.32 12.07
CA ASN A 7 9.84 -1.79 11.43
C ASN A 7 11.10 -2.47 11.97
N ASP A 8 11.18 -2.63 13.29
CA ASP A 8 12.30 -3.33 13.93
C ASP A 8 12.35 -4.79 13.51
N LEU A 9 11.19 -5.47 13.50
CA LEU A 9 11.10 -6.87 13.14
C LEU A 9 11.54 -7.15 11.68
N VAL A 10 11.09 -6.32 10.72
CA VAL A 10 11.47 -6.48 9.31
C VAL A 10 12.95 -6.20 9.10
N ARG A 11 13.49 -5.13 9.70
CA ARG A 11 14.93 -4.80 9.59
C ARG A 11 15.81 -5.84 10.28
N GLU A 12 15.41 -6.35 11.43
CA GLU A 12 16.12 -7.44 12.10
C GLU A 12 16.13 -8.72 11.27
N GLU A 13 14.99 -9.06 10.65
CA GLU A 13 14.94 -10.24 9.80
C GLU A 13 15.82 -10.07 8.56
N ALA A 14 15.71 -8.95 7.85
CA ALA A 14 16.54 -8.65 6.67
C ALA A 14 18.06 -8.75 6.95
N LYS A 15 18.50 -8.47 8.19
CA LYS A 15 19.89 -8.56 8.63
C LYS A 15 20.36 -9.97 9.01
N LYS A 16 19.45 -10.89 9.33
CA LYS A 16 19.82 -12.24 9.80
C LYS A 16 20.17 -13.16 8.64
N ASN A 17 21.04 -14.13 8.91
CA ASN A 17 21.15 -15.31 8.06
C ASN A 17 20.05 -16.29 8.46
N VAL A 18 18.87 -16.19 7.84
CA VAL A 18 17.81 -17.21 7.61
C VAL A 18 17.58 -18.26 8.74
N SER A 19 17.86 -17.99 10.02
CA SER A 19 17.95 -19.04 11.05
C SER A 19 17.01 -18.87 12.26
N ARG A 20 16.47 -17.67 12.55
CA ARG A 20 15.91 -17.39 13.88
C ARG A 20 14.39 -17.24 14.04
N TYR A 21 13.61 -17.14 12.97
CA TYR A 21 12.15 -16.99 13.10
C TYR A 21 11.43 -18.33 12.86
N ASN A 22 10.37 -18.52 13.64
CA ASN A 22 9.58 -19.73 13.73
C ASN A 22 8.60 -19.84 12.55
N PHE A 23 9.09 -19.61 11.32
CA PHE A 23 8.32 -19.89 10.11
C PHE A 23 8.05 -21.39 10.11
N ALA A 24 6.77 -21.76 10.06
CA ALA A 24 6.30 -23.11 10.33
C ALA A 24 7.10 -24.19 9.58
N LYS A 25 8.11 -24.80 10.21
CA LYS A 25 8.88 -25.98 9.79
C LYS A 25 9.44 -26.01 8.33
N ASP A 26 9.23 -24.95 7.54
CA ASP A 26 9.48 -24.91 6.11
C ASP A 26 10.67 -24.00 5.79
N LYS A 27 11.75 -24.62 5.32
CA LYS A 27 13.00 -23.96 4.96
C LYS A 27 12.83 -23.04 3.75
N GLU A 28 11.93 -23.36 2.81
CA GLU A 28 11.70 -22.57 1.61
C GLU A 28 10.95 -21.28 1.93
N LEU A 29 9.86 -21.39 2.70
CA LEU A 29 9.08 -20.24 3.17
C LEU A 29 9.94 -19.21 3.91
N LYS A 30 10.91 -19.69 4.68
CA LYS A 30 11.85 -18.85 5.41
C LYS A 30 12.79 -18.07 4.50
N ILE A 31 13.35 -18.71 3.48
CA ILE A 31 14.18 -18.03 2.47
C ILE A 31 13.35 -16.97 1.74
N LEU A 32 12.11 -17.31 1.37
CA LEU A 32 11.21 -16.41 0.66
C LEU A 32 10.85 -15.19 1.50
N HIS A 33 10.45 -15.38 2.75
CA HIS A 33 10.16 -14.28 3.68
C HIS A 33 11.37 -13.38 3.88
N HIS A 34 12.57 -13.95 4.10
CA HIS A 34 13.80 -13.19 4.27
C HIS A 34 14.11 -12.31 3.06
N ASN A 35 14.00 -12.87 1.86
CA ASN A 35 14.22 -12.14 0.61
C ASN A 35 13.20 -11.01 0.43
N ILE A 36 11.93 -11.24 0.81
CA ILE A 36 10.91 -10.19 0.80
C ILE A 36 11.25 -9.09 1.82
N CYS A 37 11.67 -9.44 3.03
CA CYS A 37 12.10 -8.46 4.04
C CYS A 37 13.28 -7.63 3.56
N LYS A 38 14.27 -8.22 2.88
CA LYS A 38 15.37 -7.48 2.24
C LYS A 38 14.87 -6.48 1.21
N LYS A 39 14.01 -6.91 0.28
CA LYS A 39 13.41 -6.03 -0.73
C LYS A 39 12.63 -4.87 -0.09
N LEU A 40 11.86 -5.15 0.97
CA LEU A 40 11.13 -4.10 1.70
C LEU A 40 12.11 -3.07 2.28
N VAL A 41 13.20 -3.51 2.92
CA VAL A 41 14.24 -2.63 3.45
C VAL A 41 14.87 -1.78 2.34
N GLU A 42 15.23 -2.38 1.20
CA GLU A 42 15.77 -1.66 0.05
C GLU A 42 14.80 -0.57 -0.45
N ILE A 43 13.51 -0.89 -0.58
CA ILE A 43 12.48 0.07 -0.97
C ILE A 43 12.38 1.22 0.06
N SER A 44 12.43 0.90 1.35
CA SER A 44 12.43 1.88 2.44
C SER A 44 13.57 2.84 2.37
N ASP A 45 14.79 2.32 2.22
CA ASP A 45 15.99 3.11 2.31
C ASP A 45 16.10 4.00 1.07
N ASN A 46 15.66 3.52 -0.10
CA ASN A 46 15.62 4.30 -1.34
C ASN A 46 14.51 5.35 -1.38
N ASN A 47 13.36 5.10 -0.74
CA ASN A 47 12.18 5.96 -0.85
C ASN A 47 11.80 6.67 0.45
N ASN A 48 12.49 6.42 1.56
CA ASN A 48 12.17 6.91 2.90
C ASN A 48 10.72 6.61 3.36
N PHE A 49 10.23 5.38 3.13
CA PHE A 49 8.89 4.95 3.55
C PHE A 49 8.94 4.04 4.80
N PRO A 50 8.06 4.21 5.79
CA PRO A 50 7.99 3.32 6.95
C PRO A 50 7.66 1.87 6.57
N MET A 51 8.36 0.89 7.15
CA MET A 51 8.10 -0.53 6.94
C MET A 51 6.65 -0.94 7.15
N GLY A 52 6.00 -0.41 8.19
CA GLY A 52 4.60 -0.71 8.49
C GLY A 52 3.68 -0.46 7.31
N VAL A 53 3.90 0.68 6.64
CA VAL A 53 3.15 1.12 5.46
C VAL A 53 3.53 0.29 4.23
N LEU A 54 4.83 0.05 4.02
CA LEU A 54 5.31 -0.75 2.90
C LEU A 54 4.76 -2.17 2.95
N VAL A 55 4.75 -2.80 4.11
CA VAL A 55 4.14 -4.13 4.30
C VAL A 55 2.66 -4.11 3.93
N TYR A 56 1.92 -3.07 4.33
CA TYR A 56 0.51 -2.94 3.98
C TYR A 56 0.29 -2.90 2.47
N ILE A 57 1.06 -2.09 1.74
CA ILE A 57 0.84 -1.86 0.31
C ILE A 57 1.46 -2.96 -0.57
N ALA A 58 2.62 -3.49 -0.18
CA ALA A 58 3.42 -4.41 -0.97
C ALA A 58 3.01 -5.87 -0.73
N ILE A 59 2.58 -6.22 0.48
CA ILE A 59 2.25 -7.60 0.85
C ILE A 59 0.73 -7.78 0.95
N GLY A 60 0.08 -6.88 1.70
CA GLY A 60 -1.37 -6.86 1.80
C GLY A 60 -1.90 -6.14 3.05
N THR A 61 -3.19 -5.83 3.03
CA THR A 61 -3.84 -4.96 4.01
C THR A 61 -3.76 -5.46 5.46
N ASN A 62 -3.61 -6.77 5.68
CA ASN A 62 -3.46 -7.38 7.01
C ASN A 62 -2.02 -7.81 7.34
N ALA A 63 -1.07 -7.61 6.43
CA ALA A 63 0.30 -8.11 6.59
C ALA A 63 1.08 -7.41 7.71
N HIS A 64 0.62 -6.23 8.15
CA HIS A 64 1.21 -5.50 9.26
C HIS A 64 0.97 -6.18 10.63
N ARG A 65 0.06 -7.16 10.71
CA ARG A 65 -0.27 -7.85 11.96
C ARG A 65 0.88 -8.81 12.33
N PRO A 66 1.33 -8.84 13.61
CA PRO A 66 2.41 -9.73 14.03
C PRO A 66 2.17 -11.21 13.68
N CYS A 67 0.95 -11.70 13.87
CA CYS A 67 0.58 -13.08 13.55
C CYS A 67 0.62 -13.42 12.06
N VAL A 68 0.65 -12.43 11.16
CA VAL A 68 0.86 -12.62 9.73
C VAL A 68 2.34 -12.58 9.39
N PHE A 69 3.10 -11.66 10.00
CA PHE A 69 4.56 -11.62 9.88
C PHE A 69 5.20 -12.95 10.33
N GLU A 70 4.77 -13.49 11.48
CA GLU A 70 5.26 -14.76 12.05
C GLU A 70 4.99 -15.98 11.14
N LYS A 71 3.93 -15.92 10.31
CA LYS A 71 3.63 -16.96 9.32
C LYS A 71 4.53 -16.89 8.09
N GLY A 72 5.28 -15.80 7.91
CA GLY A 72 6.12 -15.59 6.74
C GLY A 72 5.37 -14.94 5.57
N TYR A 73 6.11 -14.21 4.76
CA TYR A 73 5.61 -13.58 3.54
C TYR A 73 5.97 -14.46 2.36
N THR A 74 5.04 -14.61 1.42
CA THR A 74 5.23 -15.47 0.24
C THR A 74 5.26 -14.71 -1.08
N LYS A 75 4.83 -13.44 -1.07
CA LYS A 75 4.77 -12.61 -2.27
C LYS A 75 4.93 -11.14 -1.93
N ILE A 76 5.46 -10.39 -2.88
CA ILE A 76 5.56 -8.94 -2.86
C ILE A 76 5.02 -8.37 -4.17
N ASN A 77 4.24 -7.30 -4.10
CA ASN A 77 3.69 -6.59 -5.24
C ASN A 77 4.48 -5.30 -5.48
N GLU A 78 5.64 -5.43 -6.14
CA GLU A 78 6.56 -4.32 -6.43
C GLU A 78 5.91 -3.28 -7.34
N GLN A 79 5.20 -3.70 -8.39
CA GLN A 79 4.51 -2.80 -9.32
C GLN A 79 3.46 -1.93 -8.61
N LYS A 80 2.65 -2.52 -7.73
CA LYS A 80 1.72 -1.74 -6.90
C LYS A 80 2.46 -0.77 -5.98
N THR A 81 3.56 -1.22 -5.37
CA THR A 81 4.36 -0.41 -4.45
C THR A 81 4.93 0.82 -5.15
N GLU A 82 5.59 0.62 -6.28
CA GLU A 82 6.10 1.69 -7.15
C GLU A 82 4.99 2.64 -7.57
N ARG A 83 3.83 2.08 -7.95
CA ARG A 83 2.68 2.91 -8.35
C ARG A 83 2.18 3.77 -7.20
N VAL A 84 2.01 3.19 -6.01
CA VAL A 84 1.58 3.93 -4.83
C VAL A 84 2.55 5.05 -4.49
N ILE A 85 3.87 4.77 -4.51
CA ILE A 85 4.90 5.78 -4.24
C ILE A 85 4.78 6.94 -5.24
N ALA A 86 4.71 6.65 -6.54
CA ALA A 86 4.60 7.67 -7.57
C ALA A 86 3.33 8.53 -7.44
N LEU A 87 2.21 7.94 -7.02
CA LEU A 87 0.98 8.69 -6.76
C LEU A 87 1.06 9.53 -5.47
N CYS A 88 1.73 9.03 -4.43
CA CYS A 88 2.04 9.82 -3.24
C CYS A 88 2.94 11.02 -3.57
N ASP A 89 3.93 10.87 -4.46
CA ASP A 89 4.78 11.98 -4.90
C ASP A 89 3.98 13.07 -5.61
N ILE A 90 2.99 12.69 -6.43
CA ILE A 90 2.08 13.65 -7.08
C ILE A 90 1.28 14.42 -6.03
N PHE A 91 0.82 13.72 -5.00
CA PHE A 91 0.05 14.32 -3.92
C PHE A 91 0.90 15.29 -3.09
N ALA A 92 2.12 14.89 -2.75
CA ALA A 92 3.09 15.68 -1.99
C ALA A 92 3.49 16.97 -2.71
N LYS A 93 3.68 16.91 -4.03
CA LYS A 93 3.97 18.09 -4.85
C LYS A 93 2.89 19.17 -4.78
N LYS A 94 1.64 18.78 -4.54
CA LYS A 94 0.53 19.73 -4.44
C LYS A 94 0.30 20.20 -3.00
N PHE A 95 0.29 19.27 -2.05
CA PHE A 95 -0.21 19.52 -0.69
C PHE A 95 0.87 19.53 0.40
N GLY A 96 2.14 19.34 0.04
CA GLY A 96 3.28 19.35 0.97
C GLY A 96 3.97 18.00 1.12
N GLU A 97 5.29 18.03 1.29
CA GLU A 97 6.15 16.83 1.44
C GLU A 97 5.77 15.97 2.64
N GLU A 98 5.22 16.56 3.70
CA GLU A 98 4.76 15.84 4.89
C GLU A 98 3.60 14.89 4.61
N THR A 99 2.89 15.08 3.48
CA THR A 99 1.79 14.20 3.09
C THR A 99 2.30 12.89 2.50
N ARG A 100 3.49 12.88 1.89
CA ARG A 100 4.04 11.80 1.07
C ARG A 100 4.00 10.43 1.75
N THR A 101 4.44 10.38 3.00
CA THR A 101 4.55 9.15 3.80
C THR A 101 3.44 9.02 4.83
N ASN A 102 2.42 9.89 4.79
CA ASN A 102 1.34 9.85 5.75
C ASN A 102 0.51 8.58 5.60
N ASP A 103 0.45 7.74 6.63
CA ASP A 103 -0.26 6.45 6.62
C ASP A 103 -1.68 6.54 6.05
N ARG A 104 -2.45 7.60 6.38
CA ARG A 104 -3.82 7.77 5.88
C ARG A 104 -3.84 8.00 4.38
N LEU A 105 -2.94 8.83 3.87
CA LEU A 105 -2.80 9.08 2.44
C LEU A 105 -2.34 7.82 1.72
N VAL A 106 -1.27 7.19 2.19
CA VAL A 106 -0.70 6.02 1.53
C VAL A 106 -1.72 4.89 1.45
N HIS A 107 -2.50 4.67 2.51
CA HIS A 107 -3.60 3.69 2.48
C HIS A 107 -4.70 4.08 1.49
N ALA A 108 -5.07 5.35 1.40
CA ALA A 108 -6.09 5.81 0.45
C ALA A 108 -5.63 5.71 -1.01
N VAL A 109 -4.37 6.06 -1.28
CA VAL A 109 -3.74 5.92 -2.59
C VAL A 109 -3.61 4.43 -2.97
N SER A 110 -3.22 3.58 -2.02
CA SER A 110 -3.19 2.12 -2.23
C SER A 110 -4.56 1.58 -2.63
N ARG A 111 -5.64 2.07 -2.00
CA ARG A 111 -7.02 1.73 -2.39
C ARG A 111 -7.39 2.25 -3.77
N TYR A 112 -6.95 3.45 -4.14
CA TYR A 112 -7.13 3.97 -5.50
C TYR A 112 -6.42 3.09 -6.53
N VAL A 113 -5.23 2.56 -6.22
CA VAL A 113 -4.56 1.60 -7.12
C VAL A 113 -5.35 0.31 -7.25
N ASP A 114 -5.87 -0.22 -6.13
CA ASP A 114 -6.65 -1.47 -6.12
C ASP A 114 -8.00 -1.35 -6.84
N LEU A 115 -8.71 -0.23 -6.67
CA LEU A 115 -10.07 -0.03 -7.19
C LEU A 115 -10.07 0.62 -8.59
N CYS A 116 -9.24 1.64 -8.79
CA CYS A 116 -9.26 2.47 -10.00
C CYS A 116 -8.08 2.18 -10.95
N GLY A 117 -7.31 1.12 -10.70
CA GLY A 117 -6.20 0.68 -11.54
C GLY A 117 -4.94 1.56 -11.49
N GLY A 118 -4.92 2.59 -10.63
CA GLY A 118 -3.71 3.40 -10.40
C GLY A 118 -3.26 4.25 -11.58
N GLY A 119 -4.17 4.74 -12.43
CA GLY A 119 -3.83 5.59 -13.58
C GLY A 119 -3.21 6.93 -13.16
N VAL A 120 -1.93 7.16 -13.50
CA VAL A 120 -1.17 8.36 -13.10
C VAL A 120 -1.75 9.66 -13.64
N LEU A 121 -2.13 9.69 -14.93
CA LEU A 121 -2.67 10.90 -15.56
C LEU A 121 -4.01 11.32 -14.93
N LYS A 122 -4.93 10.35 -14.79
CA LYS A 122 -6.24 10.57 -14.14
C LYS A 122 -6.07 11.02 -12.69
N PHE A 123 -5.17 10.36 -11.95
CA PHE A 123 -4.90 10.75 -10.56
C PHE A 123 -4.33 12.16 -10.46
N ARG A 124 -3.41 12.54 -11.34
CA ARG A 124 -2.87 13.89 -11.39
C ARG A 124 -3.94 14.94 -11.68
N GLN A 125 -4.83 14.67 -12.65
CA GLN A 125 -5.95 15.56 -12.96
C GLN A 125 -6.87 15.73 -11.74
N LEU A 126 -7.21 14.62 -11.09
CA LEU A 126 -8.03 14.62 -9.87
C LEU A 126 -7.38 15.42 -8.74
N VAL A 127 -6.10 15.16 -8.44
CA VAL A 127 -5.34 15.90 -7.41
C VAL A 127 -5.30 17.38 -7.77
N ASN A 128 -5.04 17.72 -9.03
CA ASN A 128 -4.99 19.12 -9.48
C ASN A 128 -6.35 19.83 -9.40
N SER A 129 -7.47 19.13 -9.54
CA SER A 129 -8.81 19.73 -9.41
C SER A 129 -9.26 19.91 -7.95
N MET A 130 -8.67 19.22 -6.98
CA MET A 130 -9.00 19.40 -5.55
C MET A 130 -8.58 20.77 -5.05
N SER A 131 -9.41 21.47 -4.28
CA SER A 131 -8.99 22.67 -3.57
C SER A 131 -8.40 22.34 -2.19
N ASP A 132 -7.67 23.28 -1.59
CA ASP A 132 -7.21 23.17 -0.19
C ASP A 132 -8.38 23.10 0.81
N LYS A 133 -9.59 23.51 0.39
CA LYS A 133 -10.80 23.35 1.20
C LYS A 133 -11.31 21.91 1.18
N ASP A 134 -11.13 21.21 0.06
CA ASP A 134 -11.54 19.81 -0.14
C ASP A 134 -10.55 18.83 0.49
N PHE A 135 -9.26 19.14 0.41
CA PHE A 135 -8.21 18.38 1.07
C PHE A 135 -7.71 19.10 2.32
N ASN A 136 -8.16 18.63 3.49
CA ASN A 136 -7.62 19.09 4.76
C ASN A 136 -7.37 17.90 5.69
N MET A 137 -6.11 17.62 5.97
CA MET A 137 -5.67 16.51 6.83
C MET A 137 -6.15 16.61 8.28
N ARG A 138 -6.56 17.81 8.75
CA ARG A 138 -7.20 17.98 10.07
C ARG A 138 -8.66 17.54 10.04
N LYS A 139 -9.35 17.68 8.91
CA LYS A 139 -10.76 17.26 8.74
C LYS A 139 -10.87 15.78 8.38
N ILE A 140 -10.00 15.27 7.51
CA ILE A 140 -10.06 13.88 7.04
C ILE A 140 -9.44 12.96 8.09
N LYS A 141 -10.26 12.37 8.96
CA LYS A 141 -9.78 11.58 10.11
C LYS A 141 -9.35 10.17 9.73
N THR A 142 -9.83 9.63 8.61
CA THR A 142 -9.60 8.23 8.24
C THR A 142 -9.13 8.06 6.79
N ALA A 143 -8.33 7.01 6.54
CA ALA A 143 -7.95 6.60 5.19
C ALA A 143 -9.17 6.28 4.32
N LYS A 144 -10.27 5.78 4.91
CA LYS A 144 -11.51 5.47 4.19
C LYS A 144 -12.19 6.72 3.63
N GLN A 145 -12.25 7.79 4.42
CA GLN A 145 -12.79 9.07 3.96
C GLN A 145 -11.97 9.63 2.81
N LEU A 146 -10.64 9.57 2.91
CA LEU A 146 -9.76 10.00 1.84
C LEU A 146 -9.88 9.11 0.60
N ALA A 147 -9.98 7.80 0.77
CA ALA A 147 -10.19 6.87 -0.34
C ALA A 147 -11.51 7.16 -1.08
N LYS A 148 -12.58 7.54 -0.36
CA LYS A 148 -13.84 7.96 -1.01
C LYS A 148 -13.65 9.22 -1.86
N LEU A 149 -12.88 10.19 -1.36
CA LEU A 149 -12.53 11.39 -2.14
C LEU A 149 -11.71 11.04 -3.40
N LEU A 150 -10.78 10.08 -3.29
CA LEU A 150 -9.90 9.69 -4.39
C LEU A 150 -10.57 8.77 -5.42
N CYS A 151 -11.45 7.88 -4.99
CA CYS A 151 -12.04 6.85 -5.84
C CYS A 151 -13.45 7.24 -6.32
N GLY A 152 -14.11 8.24 -5.73
CA GLY A 152 -15.51 8.56 -6.03
C GLY A 152 -16.44 7.37 -5.74
N ASP A 153 -17.35 7.10 -6.68
CA ASP A 153 -18.38 6.04 -6.57
C ASP A 153 -17.79 4.62 -6.54
N GLU A 154 -16.57 4.42 -7.05
CA GLU A 154 -15.83 3.14 -6.97
C GLU A 154 -15.57 2.72 -5.51
N ALA A 155 -15.54 3.67 -4.57
CA ALA A 155 -15.40 3.35 -3.14
C ALA A 155 -16.66 2.71 -2.54
N GLU A 156 -17.85 2.96 -3.11
CA GLU A 156 -19.14 2.50 -2.56
C GLU A 156 -19.38 1.01 -2.84
N TYR A 157 -18.86 0.49 -3.95
CA TYR A 157 -18.93 -0.94 -4.33
C TYR A 157 -18.09 -1.88 -3.44
N SER A 158 -17.30 -1.34 -2.50
CA SER A 158 -16.44 -2.13 -1.61
C SER A 158 -17.09 -2.55 -0.28
N LYS A 159 -18.34 -2.17 -0.02
CA LYS A 159 -19.11 -2.68 1.14
C LYS A 159 -19.56 -4.13 0.91
N GLY A 160 -18.62 -5.06 1.02
CA GLY A 160 -18.95 -6.48 1.14
C GLY A 160 -18.03 -7.41 0.38
N GLY A 161 -16.71 -7.36 0.62
CA GLY A 161 -15.79 -8.50 0.47
C GLY A 161 -15.65 -9.20 -0.88
N TYR A 162 -16.45 -8.88 -1.89
CA TYR A 162 -16.43 -9.47 -3.21
C TYR A 162 -16.13 -8.37 -4.21
N ILE A 163 -14.96 -8.48 -4.83
CA ILE A 163 -14.67 -7.83 -6.09
C ILE A 163 -15.71 -8.38 -7.06
N VAL A 164 -16.70 -7.56 -7.45
CA VAL A 164 -17.48 -7.84 -8.65
C VAL A 164 -16.50 -7.63 -9.80
N THR A 165 -15.94 -8.71 -10.32
CA THR A 165 -15.29 -8.69 -11.62
C THR A 165 -16.33 -8.16 -12.61
N VAL A 166 -16.17 -6.91 -13.05
CA VAL A 166 -16.93 -6.40 -14.18
C VAL A 166 -16.31 -6.98 -15.45
N ASN A 167 -16.54 -8.28 -15.66
CA ASN A 167 -16.57 -8.80 -17.01
C ASN A 167 -17.90 -8.32 -17.60
N LYS A 168 -17.85 -7.34 -18.51
CA LYS A 168 -18.34 -7.59 -19.88
C LYS A 168 -17.99 -6.46 -20.86
N PRO A 169 -17.78 -6.84 -22.14
CA PRO A 169 -17.36 -5.96 -23.21
C PRO A 169 -18.56 -5.26 -23.85
N THR A 170 -18.45 -3.96 -24.12
CA THR A 170 -19.35 -3.31 -25.08
C THR A 170 -18.79 -3.51 -26.49
N ARG A 171 -19.39 -4.49 -27.18
CA ARG A 171 -19.42 -4.56 -28.65
C ARG A 171 -19.76 -3.17 -29.21
N HIS A 172 -18.83 -2.56 -29.93
CA HIS A 172 -19.22 -1.63 -30.99
C HIS A 172 -19.49 -2.46 -32.24
N MET A 173 -20.77 -2.78 -32.49
CA MET A 173 -21.19 -3.03 -33.87
C MET A 173 -21.13 -1.69 -34.60
N LYS A 174 -20.24 -1.60 -35.59
CA LYS A 174 -20.26 -0.55 -36.61
C LYS A 174 -21.07 -1.05 -37.79
N LYS A 175 -22.02 -0.19 -38.17
CA LYS A 175 -22.86 -0.14 -39.39
C LYS A 175 -23.94 -1.20 -39.52
#